data_AF-J9EB28-F1
#
_entry.id   AF-J9EB28-F1
#
_cell.length_a   1.000
_cell.length_b   1.000
_cell.length_c   1.000
_cell.angle_alpha   90.00
_cell.angle_beta   90.00
_cell.angle_gamma   90.00
#
_symmetry.space_group_name_H-M   'P 1'
#
loop_
_entity.id
_entity.type
_entity.pdbx_description
1 polymer ?
#
loop_
_entity_poly.entity_id
_entity_poly.type
_entity_poly.pdbx_seq_one_letter_code
_entity_poly.pdbx_strand_id
1 'polypeptide(L)'
;MWNENLAGNFFYIQKPSDLLEELFQSNCICRFFSTSVRKELHAYEKAGAVAEEVIVGIRTVIALNGQKKEINRYQNELNKASEFGHRKALFIALATAWLFCLIFITMGTVFWYGTKLYNDGFIEAGAVFATFWAAIGGTLSLGMAVPQIGAIMTAQNAAISIFEVIDRIPEIDCQSSEGISIANPKGEIEFKDVHFCYPTRPEEEVLKGISFKVKAEQSVALVGSSGCGKSTLVGLLLRYYNQGRGEVNYFMNI
;
A
#
# COMPACT_ATOMS: atom_id res chain seq x y z
N MET A 1 -30.18 39.41 -3.46
CA MET A 1 -31.36 38.96 -2.68
C MET A 1 -31.47 37.46 -2.92
N TRP A 2 -30.71 36.69 -2.13
CA TRP A 2 -30.72 35.23 -2.16
C TRP A 2 -32.05 34.76 -1.58
N ASN A 3 -32.84 34.04 -2.36
CA ASN A 3 -34.14 33.52 -1.92
C ASN A 3 -33.94 32.09 -1.42
N GLU A 4 -33.80 31.93 -0.10
CA GLU A 4 -33.57 30.66 0.60
C GLU A 4 -34.77 29.69 0.55
N ASN A 5 -35.90 30.09 -0.03
CA ASN A 5 -37.15 29.32 0.00
C ASN A 5 -37.37 28.32 -1.16
N LEU A 6 -36.42 28.18 -2.11
CA LEU A 6 -36.54 27.18 -3.20
C LEU A 6 -35.75 25.89 -2.97
N ALA A 7 -34.89 25.84 -1.94
CA ALA A 7 -34.15 24.62 -1.58
C ALA A 7 -35.00 23.62 -0.76
N GLY A 8 -36.13 24.04 -0.21
CA GLY A 8 -36.94 23.23 0.72
C GLY A 8 -37.87 22.18 0.09
N ASN A 9 -38.16 22.26 -1.22
CA ASN A 9 -39.20 21.44 -1.85
C ASN A 9 -38.69 20.37 -2.83
N PHE A 10 -37.38 20.20 -2.99
CA PHE A 10 -36.81 19.14 -3.85
C PHE A 10 -36.36 17.89 -3.08
N PHE A 11 -36.49 17.88 -1.75
CA PHE A 11 -36.05 16.79 -0.86
C PHE A 11 -37.19 15.91 -0.32
N TYR A 12 -38.41 16.08 -0.81
CA TYR A 12 -39.54 15.20 -0.48
C TYR A 12 -39.89 14.36 -1.71
N ILE A 13 -39.18 13.26 -1.94
CA ILE A 13 -39.64 11.95 -2.47
C ILE A 13 -38.40 11.04 -2.54
N GLN A 14 -38.07 10.41 -1.42
CA GLN A 14 -37.52 9.05 -1.33
C GLN A 14 -37.38 8.73 0.16
N LYS A 15 -38.08 7.71 0.64
CA LYS A 15 -38.02 7.33 2.06
C LYS A 15 -36.58 6.90 2.37
N PRO A 16 -36.03 7.26 3.55
CA PRO A 16 -34.70 6.82 3.97
C PRO A 16 -34.56 5.28 4.09
N SER A 17 -35.67 4.54 4.13
CA SER A 17 -35.68 3.07 4.04
C SER A 17 -35.17 2.55 2.69
N ASP A 18 -35.48 3.24 1.59
CA ASP A 18 -35.26 2.74 0.23
C ASP A 18 -33.79 2.95 -0.18
N LEU A 19 -33.19 4.06 0.26
CA LEU A 19 -31.76 4.35 0.15
C LEU A 19 -30.90 3.37 0.97
N LEU A 20 -31.41 2.94 2.13
CA LEU A 20 -30.75 1.92 2.95
C LEU A 20 -30.83 0.54 2.30
N GLU A 21 -31.95 0.18 1.66
CA GLU A 21 -32.05 -1.08 0.90
C GLU A 21 -31.11 -1.10 -0.32
N GLU A 22 -31.00 -0.01 -1.08
CA GLU A 22 -30.04 0.10 -2.19
C GLU A 22 -28.59 0.03 -1.72
N LEU A 23 -28.26 0.71 -0.61
CA LEU A 23 -26.94 0.62 0.03
C LEU A 23 -26.65 -0.80 0.54
N PHE A 24 -27.64 -1.50 1.10
CA PHE A 24 -27.50 -2.90 1.52
C PHE A 24 -27.30 -3.85 0.33
N GLN A 25 -28.03 -3.66 -0.77
CA GLN A 25 -27.87 -4.47 -2.00
C GLN A 25 -26.50 -4.26 -2.64
N SER A 26 -26.04 -3.00 -2.74
CA SER A 26 -24.69 -2.70 -3.22
C SER A 26 -23.61 -3.31 -2.32
N ASN A 27 -23.82 -3.28 -1.00
CA ASN A 27 -22.89 -3.88 -0.04
C ASN A 27 -22.87 -5.42 -0.13
N CYS A 28 -24.02 -6.06 -0.39
CA CYS A 28 -24.11 -7.51 -0.63
C CYS A 28 -23.39 -7.95 -1.91
N ILE A 29 -23.56 -7.23 -3.03
CA ILE A 29 -22.88 -7.54 -4.30
C ILE A 29 -21.37 -7.32 -4.17
N CYS A 30 -20.94 -6.19 -3.58
CA CYS A 30 -19.51 -5.93 -3.33
C CYS A 30 -18.90 -6.96 -2.38
N ARG A 31 -19.61 -7.38 -1.33
CA ARG A 31 -19.15 -8.41 -0.38
C ARG A 31 -19.10 -9.79 -1.03
N PHE A 32 -20.06 -10.13 -1.87
CA PHE A 32 -20.03 -11.37 -2.64
C PHE A 32 -18.90 -11.39 -3.66
N PHE A 33 -18.70 -10.28 -4.39
CA PHE A 33 -17.61 -10.15 -5.36
C PHE A 33 -16.24 -10.27 -4.70
N SER A 34 -16.00 -9.49 -3.63
CA SER A 34 -14.72 -9.53 -2.89
C SER A 34 -14.44 -10.90 -2.26
N THR A 35 -15.45 -11.56 -1.69
CA THR A 35 -15.30 -12.92 -1.14
C THR A 35 -15.08 -13.97 -2.22
N SER A 36 -15.70 -13.82 -3.39
CA SER A 36 -15.52 -14.73 -4.53
C SER A 36 -14.14 -14.58 -5.15
N VAL A 37 -13.66 -13.34 -5.33
CA VAL A 37 -12.29 -13.05 -5.79
C VAL A 37 -11.27 -13.65 -4.82
N ARG A 38 -11.47 -13.52 -3.51
CA ARG A 38 -10.58 -14.14 -2.52
C ARG A 38 -10.56 -15.67 -2.59
N LYS A 39 -11.71 -16.31 -2.79
CA LYS A 39 -11.82 -17.77 -2.93
C LYS A 39 -11.14 -18.27 -4.21
N GLU A 40 -11.33 -17.54 -5.32
CA GLU A 40 -10.67 -17.82 -6.60
C GLU A 40 -9.16 -17.68 -6.48
N LEU A 41 -8.67 -16.57 -5.89
CA LEU A 41 -7.24 -16.35 -5.68
C LEU A 41 -6.62 -17.47 -4.83
N HIS A 42 -7.26 -17.83 -3.71
CA HIS A 42 -6.79 -18.92 -2.85
C HIS A 42 -6.82 -20.30 -3.55
N ALA A 43 -7.73 -20.52 -4.51
CA ALA A 43 -7.72 -21.73 -5.32
C ALA A 43 -6.56 -21.74 -6.32
N TYR A 44 -6.24 -20.59 -6.93
CA TYR A 44 -5.07 -20.44 -7.80
C TYR A 44 -3.75 -20.53 -7.03
N GLU A 45 -3.68 -20.03 -5.78
CA GLU A 45 -2.50 -20.17 -4.91
C GLU A 45 -2.14 -21.64 -4.69
N LYS A 46 -3.13 -22.52 -4.51
CA LYS A 46 -2.88 -23.97 -4.39
C LYS A 46 -2.31 -24.59 -5.66
N ALA A 47 -2.84 -24.20 -6.82
CA ALA A 47 -2.28 -24.64 -8.10
C ALA A 47 -0.86 -24.11 -8.29
N GLY A 48 -0.61 -22.85 -7.93
CA GLY A 48 0.72 -22.22 -7.93
C GLY A 48 1.71 -22.94 -7.04
N ALA A 49 1.32 -23.32 -5.82
CA ALA A 49 2.16 -24.08 -4.90
C ALA A 49 2.57 -25.45 -5.47
N VAL A 50 1.65 -26.15 -6.15
CA VAL A 50 1.98 -27.41 -6.85
C VAL A 50 2.99 -27.17 -7.97
N ALA A 51 2.80 -26.12 -8.77
CA ALA A 51 3.74 -25.78 -9.84
C ALA A 51 5.13 -25.40 -9.29
N GLU A 52 5.17 -24.62 -8.21
CA GLU A 52 6.41 -24.23 -7.53
C GLU A 52 7.18 -25.46 -7.01
N GLU A 53 6.50 -26.38 -6.32
CA GLU A 53 7.07 -27.65 -5.84
C GLU A 53 7.72 -28.45 -6.99
N VAL A 54 7.03 -28.55 -8.12
CA VAL A 54 7.50 -29.29 -9.30
C VAL A 54 8.67 -28.62 -9.98
N ILE A 55 8.68 -27.28 -10.09
CA ILE A 55 9.76 -26.52 -10.72
C ILE A 55 11.03 -26.59 -9.87
N VAL A 56 10.90 -26.40 -8.55
CA VAL A 56 12.03 -26.54 -7.61
C VAL A 56 12.56 -27.97 -7.61
N GLY A 57 11.67 -28.97 -7.65
CA GLY A 57 12.00 -30.39 -7.65
C GLY A 57 12.21 -31.04 -9.02
N ILE A 58 12.41 -30.28 -10.10
CA ILE A 58 12.27 -30.78 -11.47
C ILE A 58 13.18 -31.98 -11.80
N ARG A 59 14.41 -32.00 -11.26
CA ARG A 59 15.35 -33.13 -11.45
C ARG A 59 14.80 -34.43 -10.87
N THR A 60 14.14 -34.36 -9.71
CA THR A 60 13.52 -35.50 -9.03
C THR A 60 12.29 -35.99 -9.78
N VAL A 61 11.45 -35.05 -10.26
CA VAL A 61 10.25 -35.40 -11.05
C VAL A 61 10.63 -36.11 -12.34
N ILE A 62 11.68 -35.64 -13.03
CA ILE A 62 12.20 -36.30 -14.24
C ILE A 62 12.82 -37.66 -13.89
N ALA A 63 13.63 -37.74 -12.83
CA ALA A 63 14.27 -38.99 -12.41
C ALA A 63 13.25 -40.09 -12.03
N LEU A 64 12.10 -39.71 -11.47
CA LEU A 64 11.01 -40.62 -11.12
C LEU A 64 9.97 -40.80 -12.25
N ASN A 65 10.20 -40.22 -13.43
CA ASN A 65 9.25 -40.23 -14.56
C ASN A 65 7.83 -39.77 -14.17
N GLY A 66 7.76 -38.80 -13.25
CA GLY A 66 6.54 -38.36 -12.58
C GLY A 66 5.78 -37.25 -13.31
N GLN A 67 6.19 -36.83 -14.50
CA GLN A 67 5.63 -35.61 -15.13
C GLN A 67 4.11 -35.70 -15.33
N LYS A 68 3.60 -36.85 -15.79
CA LYS A 68 2.15 -37.04 -16.01
C LYS A 68 1.34 -36.94 -14.71
N LYS A 69 1.90 -37.42 -13.60
CA LYS A 69 1.25 -37.37 -12.28
C LYS A 69 1.12 -35.93 -11.80
N GLU A 70 2.19 -35.15 -11.91
CA GLU A 70 2.19 -33.76 -11.47
C GLU A 70 1.36 -32.85 -12.39
N ILE A 71 1.33 -33.10 -13.70
CA ILE A 71 0.42 -32.42 -14.64
C ILE A 71 -1.05 -32.66 -14.24
N ASN A 72 -1.43 -33.91 -13.96
CA ASN A 72 -2.79 -34.23 -13.52
C ASN A 72 -3.12 -33.58 -12.17
N ARG A 73 -2.18 -33.54 -11.23
CA ARG A 73 -2.34 -32.87 -9.92
C ARG A 73 -2.58 -31.37 -10.11
N TYR A 74 -1.78 -30.71 -10.94
CA TYR A 74 -1.95 -29.30 -11.28
C TYR A 74 -3.29 -29.02 -11.98
N GLN A 75 -3.66 -29.85 -12.96
CA GLN A 75 -4.93 -29.74 -13.69
C GLN A 75 -6.14 -29.90 -12.76
N ASN A 76 -6.07 -30.80 -11.78
CA ASN A 76 -7.14 -30.97 -10.80
C ASN A 76 -7.35 -29.72 -9.94
N GLU A 77 -6.28 -29.05 -9.50
CA GLU A 77 -6.38 -27.80 -8.74
C GLU A 77 -6.86 -26.63 -9.63
N LEU A 78 -6.40 -26.57 -10.89
CA LEU A 78 -6.90 -25.58 -11.86
C LEU A 78 -8.39 -25.75 -12.16
N ASN A 79 -8.88 -26.97 -12.30
CA ASN A 79 -10.31 -27.23 -12.55
C ASN A 79 -11.17 -26.73 -11.38
N LYS A 80 -10.74 -26.94 -10.14
CA LYS A 80 -11.40 -26.39 -8.95
C LYS A 80 -11.41 -24.87 -8.96
N ALA A 81 -10.29 -24.23 -9.30
CA ALA A 81 -10.20 -22.77 -9.41
C ALA A 81 -11.12 -22.23 -10.52
N SER A 82 -11.14 -22.89 -11.67
CA SER A 82 -11.98 -22.53 -12.83
C SER A 82 -13.48 -22.60 -12.52
N GLU A 83 -13.93 -23.55 -11.71
CA GLU A 83 -15.35 -23.64 -11.30
C GLU A 83 -15.80 -22.39 -10.52
N PHE A 84 -14.96 -21.87 -9.62
CA PHE A 84 -15.23 -20.61 -8.93
C PHE A 84 -15.27 -19.43 -9.90
N GLY A 85 -14.37 -19.41 -10.90
CA GLY A 85 -14.35 -18.42 -11.97
C GLY A 85 -15.64 -18.42 -12.79
N HIS A 86 -16.16 -19.59 -13.17
CA HIS A 86 -17.42 -19.73 -13.91
C HIS A 86 -18.62 -19.24 -13.10
N ARG A 87 -18.72 -19.63 -11.83
CA ARG A 87 -19.79 -19.14 -10.93
C ARG A 87 -19.70 -17.62 -10.80
N LYS A 88 -18.51 -17.07 -10.55
CA LYS A 88 -18.28 -15.61 -10.47
C LYS A 88 -18.72 -14.91 -11.75
N ALA A 89 -18.32 -15.42 -12.93
CA ALA A 89 -18.66 -14.84 -14.22
C ALA A 89 -20.18 -14.78 -14.44
N LEU A 90 -20.89 -15.86 -14.08
CA LEU A 90 -22.36 -15.91 -14.16
C LEU A 90 -23.00 -14.86 -13.23
N PHE A 91 -22.51 -14.72 -11.99
CA PHE A 91 -22.98 -13.69 -11.07
C PHE A 91 -22.76 -12.26 -11.61
N ILE A 92 -21.58 -11.98 -12.17
CA ILE A 92 -21.26 -10.68 -12.77
C ILE A 92 -22.18 -10.40 -13.97
N ALA A 93 -22.40 -11.40 -14.83
CA ALA A 93 -23.29 -11.28 -15.98
C ALA A 93 -24.73 -10.99 -15.55
N LEU A 94 -25.26 -11.71 -14.55
CA LEU A 94 -26.60 -11.48 -14.01
C LEU A 94 -26.73 -10.09 -13.37
N ALA A 95 -25.75 -9.67 -12.58
CA ALA A 95 -25.74 -8.34 -11.97
C ALA A 95 -25.72 -7.23 -13.03
N THR A 96 -24.93 -7.41 -14.09
CA THR A 96 -24.83 -6.45 -15.20
C THR A 96 -26.15 -6.40 -15.99
N ALA A 97 -26.75 -7.55 -16.29
CA ALA A 97 -28.05 -7.63 -16.97
C ALA A 97 -29.16 -6.97 -16.14
N TRP A 98 -29.15 -7.16 -14.81
CA TRP A 98 -30.08 -6.52 -13.89
C TRP A 98 -29.96 -4.99 -13.91
N LEU A 99 -28.74 -4.46 -13.92
CA LEU A 99 -28.50 -3.02 -14.03
C LEU A 99 -29.06 -2.43 -15.34
N PHE A 100 -28.81 -3.09 -16.48
CA PHE A 100 -29.37 -2.63 -17.77
C PHE A 100 -30.91 -2.71 -17.78
N CYS A 101 -31.49 -3.75 -17.18
CA CYS A 101 -32.95 -3.87 -17.05
C CYS A 101 -33.54 -2.67 -16.29
N LEU A 102 -32.95 -2.30 -15.15
CA LEU A 102 -33.38 -1.13 -14.37
C LEU A 102 -33.27 0.18 -15.16
N ILE A 103 -32.21 0.34 -15.96
CA ILE A 103 -32.04 1.51 -16.85
C ILE A 103 -33.18 1.58 -17.88
N PHE A 104 -33.57 0.46 -18.50
CA PHE A 104 -34.68 0.46 -19.45
C PHE A 104 -36.03 0.70 -18.79
N ILE A 105 -36.25 0.18 -17.57
CA ILE A 105 -37.48 0.44 -16.80
C ILE A 105 -37.58 1.92 -16.41
N THR A 106 -36.48 2.52 -15.92
CA THR A 106 -36.43 3.96 -15.60
C THR A 106 -36.62 4.82 -16.85
N MET A 107 -36.02 4.45 -17.98
CA MET A 107 -36.27 5.13 -19.26
C MET A 107 -37.75 5.07 -19.66
N GLY A 108 -38.38 3.89 -19.57
CA GLY A 108 -39.80 3.73 -19.91
C GLY A 108 -40.73 4.54 -19.00
N THR A 109 -40.47 4.55 -17.69
CA THR A 109 -41.26 5.33 -16.71
C THR A 109 -41.09 6.83 -16.89
N VAL A 110 -39.86 7.31 -17.12
CA VAL A 110 -39.58 8.73 -17.41
C VAL A 110 -40.29 9.18 -18.67
N PHE A 111 -40.26 8.40 -19.75
CA PHE A 111 -40.96 8.76 -20.98
C PHE A 111 -42.48 8.68 -20.88
N TRP A 112 -43.02 7.69 -20.16
CA TRP A 112 -44.46 7.59 -19.95
C TRP A 112 -45.00 8.78 -19.15
N TYR A 113 -44.37 9.10 -18.03
CA TYR A 113 -44.77 10.24 -17.20
C TYR A 113 -44.45 11.59 -17.88
N GLY A 114 -43.30 11.67 -18.58
CA GLY A 114 -42.92 12.86 -19.35
C GLY A 114 -43.89 13.18 -20.48
N THR A 115 -44.40 12.15 -21.17
CA THR A 115 -45.43 12.34 -22.21
C THR A 115 -46.75 12.83 -21.63
N LYS A 116 -47.12 12.34 -20.43
CA LYS A 116 -48.31 12.85 -19.72
C LYS A 116 -48.18 14.34 -19.37
N LEU A 117 -47.03 14.75 -18.82
CA LEU A 117 -46.77 16.17 -18.49
C LEU A 117 -46.69 17.08 -19.73
N TYR A 118 -46.21 16.55 -20.85
CA TYR A 118 -46.25 17.25 -22.13
C TYR A 118 -47.68 17.47 -22.62
N ASN A 119 -48.53 16.44 -22.55
CA ASN A 119 -49.94 16.56 -22.95
C ASN A 119 -50.74 17.53 -22.08
N ASP A 120 -50.41 17.62 -20.79
CA ASP A 120 -51.01 18.57 -19.84
C ASP A 120 -50.48 20.01 -20.03
N GLY A 121 -49.52 20.23 -20.93
CA GLY A 121 -48.98 21.56 -21.29
C GLY A 121 -47.98 22.15 -20.29
N PHE A 122 -47.50 21.36 -19.32
CA PHE A 122 -46.57 21.84 -18.29
C PHE A 122 -45.12 21.91 -18.76
N ILE A 123 -44.72 21.04 -19.71
CA ILE A 123 -43.31 20.86 -20.11
C ILE A 123 -43.22 20.70 -21.64
N GLU A 124 -42.17 21.25 -22.25
CA GLU A 124 -41.81 21.01 -23.65
C GLU A 124 -41.11 19.65 -23.84
N ALA A 125 -41.37 18.96 -24.95
CA ALA A 125 -40.81 17.62 -25.20
C ALA A 125 -39.27 17.56 -25.06
N GLY A 126 -38.55 18.62 -25.43
CA GLY A 126 -37.09 18.70 -25.32
C GLY A 126 -36.58 18.64 -23.87
N ALA A 127 -37.33 19.18 -22.90
CA ALA A 127 -36.92 19.21 -21.50
C ALA A 127 -36.95 17.80 -20.85
N VAL A 128 -37.84 16.92 -21.32
CA VAL A 128 -37.89 15.51 -20.87
C VAL A 128 -36.60 14.77 -21.26
N PHE A 129 -36.18 14.91 -22.53
CA PHE A 129 -34.93 14.30 -23.01
C PHE A 129 -33.69 14.90 -22.35
N ALA A 130 -33.65 16.23 -22.18
CA ALA A 130 -32.54 16.90 -21.52
C ALA A 130 -32.37 16.44 -20.08
N THR A 131 -33.47 16.32 -19.32
CA THR A 131 -33.45 15.86 -17.93
C THR A 131 -32.99 14.40 -17.81
N PHE A 132 -33.44 13.53 -18.71
CA PHE A 132 -33.04 12.12 -18.73
C PHE A 132 -31.52 11.96 -19.00
N TRP A 133 -31.01 12.61 -20.04
CA TRP A 133 -29.58 12.53 -20.36
C TRP A 133 -28.70 13.20 -19.31
N ALA A 134 -29.15 14.30 -18.71
CA ALA A 134 -28.45 14.95 -17.60
C ALA A 134 -28.36 14.03 -16.37
N ALA A 135 -29.46 13.35 -16.02
CA ALA A 135 -29.48 12.43 -14.90
C ALA A 135 -28.57 11.21 -15.12
N ILE A 136 -28.65 10.56 -16.29
CA ILE A 136 -27.78 9.42 -16.61
C ILE A 136 -26.31 9.85 -16.71
N GLY A 137 -26.03 10.95 -17.41
CA GLY A 137 -24.68 11.48 -17.55
C GLY A 137 -24.04 11.84 -16.20
N GLY A 138 -24.83 12.44 -15.29
CA GLY A 138 -24.40 12.73 -13.92
C GLY A 138 -24.07 11.46 -13.13
N THR A 139 -24.96 10.47 -13.14
CA THR A 139 -24.77 9.21 -12.41
C THR A 139 -23.57 8.41 -12.93
N LEU A 140 -23.39 8.32 -14.26
CA LEU A 140 -22.23 7.65 -14.85
C LEU A 140 -20.92 8.36 -14.49
N SER A 141 -20.91 9.70 -14.52
CA SER A 141 -19.73 10.48 -14.15
C SER A 141 -19.35 10.27 -12.68
N LEU A 142 -20.34 10.24 -11.78
CA LEU A 142 -20.13 9.89 -10.37
C LEU A 142 -19.57 8.48 -10.22
N GLY A 143 -20.12 7.49 -10.93
CA GLY A 143 -19.62 6.11 -10.92
C GLY A 143 -18.15 6.00 -11.33
N MET A 144 -17.72 6.79 -12.31
CA MET A 144 -16.32 6.83 -12.76
C MET A 144 -15.39 7.61 -11.82
N ALA A 145 -15.93 8.51 -11.00
CA ALA A 145 -15.16 9.28 -10.02
C ALA A 145 -14.84 8.48 -8.75
N VAL A 146 -15.71 7.53 -8.35
CA VAL A 146 -15.52 6.74 -7.12
C VAL A 146 -14.15 6.02 -7.04
N PRO A 147 -13.65 5.34 -8.08
CA PRO A 147 -12.32 4.72 -8.05
C PRO A 147 -11.16 5.70 -7.82
N GLN A 148 -11.32 6.97 -8.25
CA GLN A 148 -10.29 8.00 -8.09
C GLN A 148 -10.07 8.36 -6.62
N ILE A 149 -11.11 8.27 -5.78
CA ILE A 149 -10.99 8.45 -4.33
C ILE A 149 -10.02 7.41 -3.76
N GLY A 150 -10.14 6.15 -4.19
CA GLY A 150 -9.23 5.08 -3.77
C GLY A 150 -7.78 5.36 -4.16
N ALA A 151 -7.53 5.88 -5.37
CA ALA A 151 -6.20 6.25 -5.84
C ALA A 151 -5.58 7.41 -5.03
N ILE A 152 -6.40 8.39 -4.63
CA ILE A 152 -5.95 9.47 -3.75
C ILE A 152 -5.57 8.92 -2.37
N MET A 153 -6.37 8.01 -1.81
CA MET A 153 -6.07 7.41 -0.50
C MET A 153 -4.79 6.58 -0.53
N THR A 154 -4.54 5.80 -1.58
CA THR A 154 -3.28 5.06 -1.71
C THR A 154 -2.08 5.99 -1.89
N ALA A 155 -2.23 7.08 -2.65
CA ALA A 155 -1.19 8.10 -2.78
C ALA A 155 -0.89 8.80 -1.45
N GLN A 156 -1.92 9.14 -0.66
CA GLN A 156 -1.73 9.71 0.68
C GLN A 156 -0.97 8.76 1.59
N ASN A 157 -1.33 7.48 1.62
CA ASN A 157 -0.62 6.49 2.44
C ASN A 157 0.85 6.32 2.03
N ALA A 158 1.14 6.34 0.73
CA ALA A 158 2.52 6.29 0.23
C ALA A 158 3.29 7.59 0.55
N ALA A 159 2.62 8.74 0.54
CA ALA A 159 3.24 10.01 0.88
C ALA A 159 3.65 10.08 2.36
N ILE A 160 2.90 9.46 3.28
CA ILE A 160 3.23 9.45 4.72
C ILE A 160 4.65 8.93 4.96
N SER A 161 5.03 7.80 4.36
CA SER A 161 6.37 7.23 4.58
C SER A 161 7.48 8.08 3.95
N ILE A 162 7.18 8.79 2.86
CA ILE A 162 8.12 9.73 2.24
C ILE A 162 8.34 10.93 3.17
N PHE A 163 7.26 11.53 3.66
CA PHE A 163 7.33 12.67 4.58
C PHE A 163 7.96 12.28 5.92
N GLU A 164 7.72 11.07 6.42
CA GLU A 164 8.39 10.56 7.63
C GLU A 164 9.92 10.57 7.49
N VAL A 165 10.46 10.27 6.30
CA VAL A 165 11.90 10.33 6.05
C VAL A 165 12.39 11.77 5.88
N ILE A 166 11.63 12.62 5.19
CA ILE A 166 11.99 14.03 4.95
C ILE A 166 12.01 14.83 6.26
N ASP A 167 11.00 14.63 7.10
CA ASP A 167 10.81 15.38 8.36
C ASP A 167 11.63 14.78 9.51
N ARG A 168 12.28 13.63 9.31
CA ARG A 168 13.14 12.99 10.32
C ARG A 168 14.40 13.83 10.57
N ILE A 169 14.53 14.34 11.79
CA ILE A 169 15.76 14.98 12.26
C ILE A 169 16.76 13.88 12.68
N PRO A 170 17.93 13.73 12.04
CA PRO A 170 18.93 12.75 12.41
C PRO A 170 19.71 13.17 13.67
N GLU A 171 20.10 12.21 14.51
CA GLU A 171 20.97 12.48 15.68
C GLU A 171 22.38 12.94 15.29
N ILE A 172 22.89 12.42 14.16
CA ILE A 172 24.15 12.83 13.55
C ILE A 172 23.79 13.52 12.24
N ASP A 173 23.77 14.84 12.28
CA ASP A 173 23.51 15.67 11.10
C ASP A 173 24.82 16.06 10.41
N CYS A 174 25.05 15.50 9.23
CA CYS A 174 26.22 15.81 8.39
C CYS A 174 26.13 17.18 7.70
N GLN A 175 24.95 17.79 7.64
CA GLN A 175 24.72 19.08 6.99
C GLN A 175 24.69 20.24 8.00
N SER A 176 24.62 19.94 9.30
CA SER A 176 24.68 20.94 10.34
C SER A 176 26.01 21.70 10.31
N SER A 177 25.93 23.02 10.50
CA SER A 177 27.10 23.89 10.70
C SER A 177 27.51 23.98 12.16
N GLU A 178 26.79 23.29 13.05
CA GLU A 178 27.09 23.23 14.47
C GLU A 178 28.30 22.34 14.75
N GLY A 179 29.24 22.87 15.53
CA GLY A 179 30.47 22.17 15.88
C GLY A 179 31.68 23.09 15.80
N ILE A 180 32.84 22.52 16.14
CA ILE A 180 34.11 23.24 16.10
C ILE A 180 34.84 22.79 14.85
N SER A 181 35.04 23.71 13.89
CA SER A 181 35.91 23.46 12.74
C SER A 181 37.37 23.61 13.19
N ILE A 182 38.14 22.54 13.09
CA ILE A 182 39.53 22.49 13.57
C ILE A 182 40.46 22.80 12.40
N ALA A 183 41.15 23.94 12.44
CA ALA A 183 42.08 24.33 11.38
C ALA A 183 43.35 23.46 11.35
N ASN A 184 43.88 23.07 12.53
CA ASN A 184 45.12 22.28 12.65
C ASN A 184 45.00 21.20 13.74
N PRO A 185 44.48 19.99 13.42
CA PRO A 185 44.41 18.89 14.37
C PRO A 185 45.81 18.31 14.66
N LYS A 186 46.10 17.95 15.93
CA LYS A 186 47.36 17.26 16.30
C LYS A 186 47.44 15.82 15.76
N GLY A 187 46.28 15.20 15.51
CA GLY A 187 46.19 13.79 15.13
C GLY A 187 46.34 12.80 16.28
N GLU A 188 46.26 13.27 17.54
CA GLU A 188 46.24 12.38 18.72
C GLU A 188 44.79 12.01 19.06
N ILE A 189 44.55 10.70 19.25
CA ILE A 189 43.23 10.09 19.42
C ILE A 189 43.23 9.22 20.68
N GLU A 190 42.17 9.30 21.47
CA GLU A 190 41.99 8.45 22.65
C GLU A 190 40.60 7.84 22.68
N PHE A 191 40.54 6.52 22.85
CA PHE A 191 39.34 5.80 23.21
C PHE A 191 39.41 5.53 24.71
N LYS A 192 38.38 5.92 25.47
CA LYS A 192 38.31 5.76 26.92
C LYS A 192 37.03 5.05 27.32
N ASP A 193 37.19 3.82 27.79
CA ASP A 193 36.13 2.93 28.28
C ASP A 193 34.94 2.84 27.31
N VAL A 194 35.24 2.63 26.02
CA VAL A 194 34.22 2.70 24.97
C VAL A 194 33.43 1.39 24.90
N HIS A 195 32.11 1.51 25.07
CA HIS A 195 31.13 0.44 24.91
C HIS A 195 30.20 0.74 23.73
N PHE A 196 29.90 -0.28 22.92
CA PHE A 196 29.09 -0.11 21.71
C PHE A 196 28.32 -1.36 21.28
N CYS A 197 27.06 -1.16 20.93
CA CYS A 197 26.18 -2.11 20.26
C CYS A 197 25.68 -1.50 18.95
N TYR A 198 25.52 -2.30 17.90
CA TYR A 198 24.88 -1.81 16.67
C TYR A 198 23.37 -1.60 16.90
N PRO A 199 22.74 -0.55 16.33
CA PRO A 199 21.30 -0.32 16.49
C PRO A 199 20.43 -1.48 16.00
N THR A 200 20.91 -2.25 15.02
CA THR A 200 20.22 -3.45 14.51
C THR A 200 20.29 -4.65 15.46
N ARG A 201 21.20 -4.63 16.45
CA ARG A 201 21.42 -5.69 17.45
C ARG A 201 21.78 -5.08 18.82
N PRO A 202 20.82 -4.45 19.51
CA PRO A 202 21.09 -3.74 20.76
C PRO A 202 21.56 -4.67 21.89
N GLU A 203 21.15 -5.94 21.87
CA GLU A 203 21.50 -6.95 22.89
C GLU A 203 22.94 -7.48 22.76
N GLU A 204 23.60 -7.27 21.61
CA GLU A 204 24.92 -7.81 21.33
C GLU A 204 25.99 -6.72 21.44
N GLU A 205 26.67 -6.68 22.58
CA GLU A 205 27.75 -5.74 22.82
C GLU A 205 29.03 -6.14 22.07
N VAL A 206 29.42 -5.32 21.10
CA VAL A 206 30.57 -5.57 20.22
C VAL A 206 31.87 -5.04 20.83
N LEU A 207 31.84 -3.81 21.37
CA LEU A 207 32.98 -3.23 22.09
C LEU A 207 32.65 -3.23 23.59
N LYS A 208 33.52 -3.84 24.39
CA LYS A 208 33.30 -4.10 25.82
C LYS A 208 34.31 -3.36 26.68
N GLY A 209 34.22 -2.03 26.73
CA GLY A 209 35.10 -1.19 27.56
C GLY A 209 36.53 -1.05 27.01
N ILE A 210 36.67 -0.75 25.72
CA ILE A 210 37.99 -0.61 25.10
C ILE A 210 38.61 0.75 25.47
N SER A 211 39.87 0.72 25.91
CA SER A 211 40.67 1.92 26.18
C SER A 211 42.03 1.83 25.52
N PHE A 212 42.36 2.78 24.64
CA PHE A 212 43.70 2.92 24.07
C PHE A 212 43.93 4.34 23.56
N LYS A 213 45.21 4.70 23.41
CA LYS A 213 45.63 6.01 22.97
C LYS A 213 46.62 5.90 21.82
N VAL A 214 46.39 6.69 20.77
CA VAL A 214 47.25 6.78 19.58
C VAL A 214 47.85 8.18 19.56
N LYS A 215 49.18 8.25 19.63
CA LYS A 215 49.89 9.55 19.60
C LYS A 215 49.89 10.11 18.18
N ALA A 216 50.08 11.43 18.08
CA ALA A 216 50.34 12.09 16.81
C ALA A 216 51.49 11.40 16.06
N GLU A 217 51.35 11.25 14.74
CA GLU A 217 52.33 10.63 13.84
C GLU A 217 52.62 9.14 14.11
N GLN A 218 51.92 8.51 15.06
CA GLN A 218 52.06 7.10 15.36
C GLN A 218 51.19 6.25 14.43
N SER A 219 51.78 5.22 13.81
CA SER A 219 51.02 4.19 13.09
C SER A 219 50.69 3.04 14.03
N VAL A 220 49.41 2.65 14.08
CA VAL A 220 48.90 1.55 14.91
C VAL A 220 48.15 0.57 14.01
N ALA A 221 48.43 -0.72 14.17
CA ALA A 221 47.70 -1.78 13.48
C ALA A 221 46.71 -2.46 14.43
N LEU A 222 45.45 -2.56 14.02
CA LEU A 222 44.42 -3.31 14.73
C LEU A 222 44.38 -4.75 14.21
N VAL A 223 44.73 -5.72 15.07
CA VAL A 223 44.80 -7.15 14.73
C VAL A 223 43.85 -7.95 15.62
N GLY A 224 43.22 -8.99 15.08
CA GLY A 224 42.30 -9.85 15.84
C GLY A 224 41.43 -10.73 14.95
N SER A 225 40.70 -11.66 15.56
CA SER A 225 39.78 -12.60 14.87
C SER A 225 38.64 -11.88 14.14
N SER A 226 38.02 -12.56 13.16
CA SER A 226 36.83 -12.01 12.49
C SER A 226 35.73 -11.73 13.53
N GLY A 227 35.05 -10.58 13.41
CA GLY A 227 33.96 -10.20 14.32
C GLY A 227 34.37 -9.49 15.62
N CYS A 228 35.66 -9.33 15.93
CA CYS A 228 36.11 -8.72 17.20
C CYS A 228 35.97 -7.17 17.29
N GLY A 229 35.23 -6.53 16.37
CA GLY A 229 34.97 -5.08 16.45
C GLY A 229 36.01 -4.13 15.80
N LYS A 230 36.99 -4.64 15.05
CA LYS A 230 38.02 -3.79 14.37
C LYS A 230 37.40 -2.72 13.46
N SER A 231 36.51 -3.13 12.55
CA SER A 231 35.83 -2.19 11.65
C SER A 231 34.88 -1.26 12.39
N THR A 232 34.32 -1.70 13.52
CA THR A 232 33.47 -0.90 14.39
C THR A 232 34.26 0.28 14.99
N LEU A 233 35.50 0.07 15.43
CA LEU A 233 36.36 1.15 15.94
C LEU A 233 36.61 2.23 14.90
N VAL A 234 36.83 1.83 13.64
CA VAL A 234 36.97 2.78 12.52
C VAL A 234 35.67 3.54 12.28
N GLY A 235 34.51 2.87 12.36
CA GLY A 235 33.20 3.51 12.24
C GLY A 235 32.91 4.55 13.33
N LEU A 236 33.32 4.28 14.58
CA LEU A 236 33.23 5.25 15.68
C LEU A 236 34.22 6.41 15.51
N LEU A 237 35.44 6.14 15.03
CA LEU A 237 36.42 7.18 14.74
C LEU A 237 35.95 8.17 13.67
N LEU A 238 35.24 7.67 12.65
CA LEU A 238 34.60 8.48 11.61
C LEU A 238 33.24 9.04 12.03
N ARG A 239 32.80 8.77 13.26
CA ARG A 239 31.51 9.18 13.83
C ARG A 239 30.30 8.77 12.98
N TYR A 240 30.32 7.57 12.38
CA TYR A 240 29.14 6.98 11.73
C TYR A 240 28.09 6.51 12.74
N TYR A 241 28.53 6.24 13.97
CA TYR A 241 27.69 5.92 15.11
C TYR A 241 28.19 6.68 16.33
N ASN A 242 27.29 6.97 17.26
CA ASN A 242 27.67 7.40 18.60
C ASN A 242 27.95 6.17 19.46
N GLN A 243 28.95 6.25 20.33
CA GLN A 243 29.21 5.23 21.34
C GLN A 243 28.09 5.18 22.38
N GLY A 244 27.77 3.99 22.90
CA GLY A 244 26.76 3.83 23.94
C GLY A 244 27.26 4.29 25.31
N ARG A 245 28.54 4.05 25.61
CA ARG A 245 29.22 4.54 26.82
C ARG A 245 30.69 4.82 26.52
N GLY A 246 31.30 5.68 27.34
CA GLY A 246 32.70 6.09 27.18
C GLY A 246 32.87 7.29 26.25
N GLU A 247 34.12 7.64 25.99
CA GLU A 247 34.50 8.84 25.26
C GLU A 247 35.49 8.51 24.15
N VAL A 248 35.32 9.18 23.00
CA VAL A 248 36.29 9.21 21.90
C VAL A 248 36.78 10.65 21.78
N ASN A 249 38.03 10.88 22.21
CA ASN A 249 38.62 12.21 22.31
C ASN A 249 39.59 12.47 21.16
N TYR A 250 39.47 13.66 20.55
CA TYR A 250 40.37 14.18 19.54
C TYR A 250 41.13 15.37 20.14
N PHE A 251 42.45 15.27 20.23
CA PHE A 251 43.26 16.33 20.86
C PHE A 251 43.66 17.41 19.86
N MET A 252 43.68 18.66 20.32
CA MET A 252 43.96 19.86 19.53
C MET A 252 45.11 20.68 20.17
N ASN A 253 45.72 21.57 19.39
CA ASN A 253 46.41 22.74 19.96
C ASN A 253 45.37 23.86 20.05
N ILE A 254 45.12 24.36 21.26
CA ILE A 254 44.40 25.61 21.48
C ILE A 254 45.36 26.76 21.19
#